data_AF-A0A9D1SGW6-F1
#
_entry.id   AF-A0A9D1SGW6-F1
#
_cell.length_a   1.000
_cell.length_b   1.000
_cell.length_c   1.000
_cell.angle_alpha   90.00
_cell.angle_beta   90.00
_cell.angle_gamma   90.00
#
_symmetry.space_group_name_H-M   'P 1'
#
loop_
_entity.id
_entity.type
_entity.pdbx_description
1 polymer ?
#
loop_
_entity_poly.entity_id
_entity_poly.type
_entity_poly.pdbx_seq_one_letter_code
_entity_poly.pdbx_strand_id
1 'polypeptide(L)'
;MSELLQTVLPDTGNSSAEEQKAQGREEIAASSAVGTAEEKAAELAAAGKVGTAGAAEKTTAEKGEAEKSERISRAGRLKKMFSARRIALMAVFAALSYVVSLLEIAIFPSTPAFFLKLDLGNVFILLIGFLLGPVEGIIVCAIKELLRIFTSGTGGVGELANILVTTSFLLLPTVMYRFHKGLKVVIPSLVGGCLIASGMALLANRFILFQAFGIADVPGTFAETWGYILAFNLIKTSLVSLLTLLLYKRLSLFLKKMKI
;
A
#
# COMPACT_ATOMS: atom_id res chain seq x y z
N MET A 1 98.65 11.07 -18.79
CA MET A 1 97.63 11.51 -19.75
C MET A 1 96.73 12.46 -18.97
N SER A 2 97.17 13.72 -18.87
CA SER A 2 96.56 14.83 -19.61
C SER A 2 95.32 15.31 -18.83
N GLU A 3 95.52 16.33 -17.99
CA GLU A 3 94.94 17.68 -18.20
C GLU A 3 93.40 17.71 -18.13
N LEU A 4 92.71 18.52 -17.33
CA LEU A 4 93.05 19.49 -16.30
C LEU A 4 91.81 19.58 -15.38
N LEU A 5 91.97 19.10 -14.15
CA LEU A 5 91.25 19.51 -12.94
C LEU A 5 91.60 20.97 -12.62
N GLN A 6 90.62 21.80 -12.23
CA GLN A 6 90.69 22.90 -11.21
C GLN A 6 89.49 23.86 -11.39
N THR A 7 88.53 23.95 -10.45
CA THR A 7 88.47 24.99 -9.39
C THR A 7 88.84 26.41 -9.83
N VAL A 8 87.85 27.32 -9.90
CA VAL A 8 87.86 28.74 -9.41
C VAL A 8 86.37 29.16 -9.35
N LEU A 9 85.70 29.17 -8.20
CA LEU A 9 85.52 30.27 -7.23
C LEU A 9 84.71 31.49 -7.73
N PRO A 10 83.91 32.11 -6.82
CA PRO A 10 82.68 32.81 -7.14
C PRO A 10 82.88 34.30 -7.37
N ASP A 11 82.09 34.91 -8.25
CA ASP A 11 81.96 36.36 -8.31
C ASP A 11 80.77 36.80 -7.44
N THR A 12 81.10 37.18 -6.23
CA THR A 12 80.24 37.84 -5.25
C THR A 12 79.98 39.27 -5.73
N GLY A 13 78.83 39.55 -6.34
CA GLY A 13 78.57 40.94 -6.71
C GLY A 13 77.32 41.29 -7.49
N ASN A 14 76.17 40.59 -7.36
CA ASN A 14 74.92 41.21 -7.86
C ASN A 14 73.55 40.63 -7.41
N SER A 15 73.46 39.54 -6.64
CA SER A 15 72.14 38.92 -6.35
C SER A 15 71.36 39.56 -5.19
N SER A 16 71.83 40.68 -4.64
CA SER A 16 71.14 41.43 -3.58
C SER A 16 70.15 42.47 -4.13
N ALA A 17 70.17 42.72 -5.45
CA ALA A 17 69.27 43.65 -6.14
C ALA A 17 68.00 42.98 -6.69
N GLU A 18 68.03 41.67 -6.95
CA GLU A 18 66.83 40.93 -7.36
C GLU A 18 65.89 40.61 -6.18
N GLU A 19 66.44 40.40 -4.97
CA GLU A 19 65.64 40.19 -3.75
C GLU A 19 64.81 41.44 -3.36
N GLN A 20 65.33 42.65 -3.61
CA GLN A 20 64.58 43.88 -3.34
C GLN A 20 63.43 44.13 -4.34
N LYS A 21 63.49 43.53 -5.53
CA LYS A 21 62.44 43.64 -6.56
C LYS A 21 61.34 42.57 -6.40
N ALA A 22 61.64 41.47 -5.70
CA ALA A 22 60.69 40.41 -5.38
C ALA A 22 59.81 40.79 -4.16
N GLN A 23 60.39 41.34 -3.09
CA GLN A 23 59.64 41.68 -1.88
C GLN A 23 58.65 42.84 -2.05
N GLY A 24 58.97 43.85 -2.87
CA GLY A 24 58.04 44.96 -3.16
C GLY A 24 56.82 44.58 -4.01
N ARG A 25 56.83 43.42 -4.69
CA ARG A 25 55.72 42.96 -5.53
C ARG A 25 54.67 42.14 -4.76
N GLU A 26 55.03 41.56 -3.62
CA GLU A 26 54.06 40.85 -2.77
C GLU A 26 53.22 41.80 -1.91
N GLU A 27 53.77 42.94 -1.48
CA GLU A 27 53.05 43.89 -0.62
C GLU A 27 51.96 44.68 -1.37
N ILE A 28 52.14 44.93 -2.67
CA ILE A 28 51.13 45.60 -3.53
C ILE A 28 50.01 44.63 -3.95
N ALA A 29 50.29 43.33 -4.03
CA ALA A 29 49.29 42.30 -4.37
C ALA A 29 48.35 41.97 -3.20
N ALA A 30 48.81 42.12 -1.95
CA ALA A 30 47.98 41.86 -0.76
C ALA A 30 46.94 42.97 -0.48
N SER A 31 47.17 44.20 -0.92
CA SER A 31 46.28 45.35 -0.65
C SER A 31 45.13 45.51 -1.66
N SER A 32 45.31 45.13 -2.94
CA SER A 32 44.24 45.23 -3.96
C SER A 32 43.23 44.07 -3.93
N ALA A 33 43.58 42.96 -3.28
CA ALA A 33 42.72 41.78 -3.11
C ALA A 33 41.67 41.94 -2.00
N VAL A 34 41.88 42.84 -1.04
CA VAL A 34 40.93 43.05 0.08
C VAL A 34 39.75 43.93 -0.36
N GLY A 35 39.98 44.98 -1.15
CA GLY A 35 38.92 45.87 -1.64
C GLY A 35 37.95 45.22 -2.65
N THR A 36 38.43 44.26 -3.45
CA THR A 36 37.59 43.55 -4.45
C THR A 36 36.75 42.41 -3.85
N ALA A 37 37.09 41.94 -2.65
CA ALA A 37 36.33 40.92 -1.94
C ALA A 37 35.12 41.50 -1.18
N GLU A 38 35.26 42.70 -0.60
CA GLU A 38 34.14 43.38 0.10
C GLU A 38 33.06 43.89 -0.88
N GLU A 39 33.46 44.39 -2.05
CA GLU A 39 32.51 44.88 -3.06
C GLU A 39 31.71 43.72 -3.70
N LYS A 40 32.36 42.57 -3.96
CA LYS A 40 31.66 41.34 -4.42
C LYS A 40 30.78 40.71 -3.34
N ALA A 41 31.12 40.85 -2.06
CA ALA A 41 30.29 40.33 -0.97
C ALA A 41 28.98 41.13 -0.80
N ALA A 42 29.02 42.45 -1.04
CA ALA A 42 27.84 43.30 -0.98
C ALA A 42 26.85 43.04 -2.15
N GLU A 43 27.35 42.77 -3.36
CA GLU A 43 26.50 42.46 -4.52
C GLU A 43 25.87 41.05 -4.42
N LEU A 44 26.59 40.05 -3.89
CA LEU A 44 26.06 38.71 -3.63
C LEU A 44 25.00 38.70 -2.49
N ALA A 45 25.11 39.59 -1.50
CA ALA A 45 24.13 39.70 -0.41
C ALA A 45 22.79 40.30 -0.88
N ALA A 46 22.79 41.15 -1.91
CA ALA A 46 21.59 41.72 -2.50
C ALA A 46 20.85 40.72 -3.43
N ALA A 47 21.59 39.89 -4.18
CA ALA A 47 21.01 38.88 -5.07
C ALA A 47 20.41 37.66 -4.31
N GLY A 48 20.95 37.31 -3.14
CA GLY A 48 20.51 36.15 -2.35
C GLY A 48 19.15 36.28 -1.64
N LYS A 49 18.64 37.50 -1.43
CA LYS A 49 17.37 37.74 -0.72
C LYS A 49 16.13 37.73 -1.62
N VAL A 50 16.26 37.84 -2.94
CA VAL A 50 15.11 37.82 -3.87
C VAL A 50 14.83 36.41 -4.42
N GLY A 51 15.86 35.56 -4.61
CA GLY A 51 15.71 34.23 -5.21
C GLY A 51 15.22 33.12 -4.26
N THR A 52 15.38 33.27 -2.95
CA THR A 52 15.07 32.22 -1.96
C THR A 52 13.62 32.27 -1.45
N ALA A 53 12.99 33.45 -1.45
CA ALA A 53 11.57 33.61 -1.12
C ALA A 53 10.66 33.01 -2.21
N GLY A 54 10.96 33.28 -3.49
CA GLY A 54 10.14 32.82 -4.61
C GLY A 54 10.11 31.29 -4.81
N ALA A 55 11.21 30.58 -4.51
CA ALA A 55 11.27 29.12 -4.65
C ALA A 55 10.54 28.38 -3.51
N ALA A 56 10.64 28.89 -2.27
CA ALA A 56 9.91 28.33 -1.13
C ALA A 56 8.40 28.60 -1.23
N GLU A 57 8.00 29.78 -1.70
CA GLU A 57 6.61 30.14 -1.91
C GLU A 57 5.97 29.33 -3.05
N LYS A 58 6.70 29.10 -4.15
CA LYS A 58 6.25 28.27 -5.29
C LYS A 58 6.12 26.79 -4.91
N THR A 59 7.04 26.25 -4.11
CA THR A 59 6.98 24.87 -3.61
C THR A 59 5.83 24.65 -2.60
N THR A 60 5.51 25.68 -1.81
CA THR A 60 4.40 25.63 -0.84
C THR A 60 3.05 25.80 -1.53
N ALA A 61 2.98 26.63 -2.58
CA ALA A 61 1.79 26.80 -3.42
C ALA A 61 1.49 25.54 -4.25
N GLU A 62 2.49 24.92 -4.89
CA GLU A 62 2.30 23.65 -5.64
C GLU A 62 1.92 22.49 -4.71
N LYS A 63 2.50 22.40 -3.50
CA LYS A 63 2.04 21.43 -2.48
C LYS A 63 0.61 21.69 -2.03
N GLY A 64 0.25 22.96 -1.83
CA GLY A 64 -1.11 23.37 -1.42
C GLY A 64 -2.15 23.07 -2.50
N GLU A 65 -1.81 23.26 -3.78
CA GLU A 65 -2.67 22.95 -4.92
C GLU A 65 -2.78 21.44 -5.17
N ALA A 66 -1.69 20.68 -5.01
CA ALA A 66 -1.71 19.22 -5.07
C ALA A 66 -2.55 18.60 -3.93
N GLU A 67 -2.38 19.08 -2.70
CA GLU A 67 -3.20 18.63 -1.56
C GLU A 67 -4.66 19.04 -1.71
N LYS A 68 -4.94 20.26 -2.19
CA LYS A 68 -6.31 20.75 -2.43
C LYS A 68 -6.97 19.98 -3.57
N SER A 69 -6.25 19.68 -4.64
CA SER A 69 -6.70 18.84 -5.76
C SER A 69 -6.94 17.39 -5.31
N GLU A 70 -6.07 16.81 -4.48
CA GLU A 70 -6.28 15.48 -3.92
C GLU A 70 -7.48 15.46 -2.96
N ARG A 71 -7.64 16.47 -2.10
CA ARG A 71 -8.77 16.63 -1.18
C ARG A 71 -10.10 16.82 -1.93
N ILE A 72 -10.13 17.62 -2.99
CA ILE A 72 -11.32 17.80 -3.84
C ILE A 72 -11.62 16.50 -4.61
N SER A 73 -10.61 15.77 -5.10
CA SER A 73 -10.80 14.46 -5.75
C SER A 73 -11.28 13.38 -4.76
N ARG A 74 -10.80 13.41 -3.51
CA ARG A 74 -11.23 12.52 -2.41
C ARG A 74 -12.66 12.85 -2.00
N ALA A 75 -12.97 14.12 -1.78
CA ALA A 75 -14.32 14.58 -1.46
C ALA A 75 -15.31 14.22 -2.57
N GLY A 76 -14.94 14.39 -3.85
CA GLY A 76 -15.73 13.93 -5.00
C GLY A 76 -15.91 12.41 -5.04
N ARG A 77 -14.85 11.63 -4.72
CA ARG A 77 -14.91 10.17 -4.63
C ARG A 77 -15.84 9.70 -3.51
N LEU A 78 -15.72 10.30 -2.32
CA LEU A 78 -16.56 10.00 -1.15
C LEU A 78 -18.02 10.38 -1.42
N LYS A 79 -18.28 11.56 -2.01
CA LYS A 79 -19.64 11.99 -2.38
C LYS A 79 -20.26 11.05 -3.43
N LYS A 80 -19.45 10.51 -4.36
CA LYS A 80 -19.89 9.48 -5.30
C LYS A 80 -20.09 8.12 -4.63
N MET A 81 -19.37 7.77 -3.56
CA MET A 81 -19.57 6.53 -2.78
C MET A 81 -20.86 6.58 -1.97
N PHE A 82 -21.18 7.71 -1.36
CA PHE A 82 -22.40 7.93 -0.58
C PHE A 82 -23.60 8.43 -1.41
N SER A 83 -23.62 8.13 -2.71
CA SER A 83 -24.85 8.30 -3.49
C SER A 83 -25.92 7.35 -2.95
N ALA A 84 -27.16 7.83 -2.79
CA ALA A 84 -28.27 7.04 -2.26
C ALA A 84 -28.41 5.68 -2.97
N ARG A 85 -28.19 5.63 -4.28
CA ARG A 85 -28.21 4.39 -5.07
C ARG A 85 -27.13 3.38 -4.66
N ARG A 86 -25.91 3.84 -4.39
CA ARG A 86 -24.79 2.96 -4.00
C ARG A 86 -24.98 2.44 -2.59
N ILE A 87 -25.40 3.30 -1.66
CA ILE A 87 -25.73 2.90 -0.29
C ILE A 87 -26.84 1.84 -0.32
N ALA A 88 -27.92 2.07 -1.08
CA ALA A 88 -29.00 1.11 -1.22
C ALA A 88 -28.51 -0.24 -1.78
N LEU A 89 -27.68 -0.22 -2.83
CA LEU A 89 -27.08 -1.45 -3.37
C LEU A 89 -26.20 -2.17 -2.33
N MET A 90 -25.33 -1.45 -1.63
CA MET A 90 -24.49 -2.02 -0.58
C MET A 90 -25.34 -2.64 0.54
N ALA A 91 -26.41 -1.97 0.97
CA ALA A 91 -27.32 -2.48 1.99
C ALA A 91 -28.05 -3.75 1.54
N VAL A 92 -28.57 -3.78 0.31
CA VAL A 92 -29.22 -4.98 -0.26
C VAL A 92 -28.24 -6.14 -0.38
N PHE A 93 -27.02 -5.90 -0.88
CA PHE A 93 -26.00 -6.95 -0.98
C PHE A 93 -25.52 -7.42 0.40
N ALA A 94 -25.40 -6.53 1.39
CA ALA A 94 -25.10 -6.90 2.77
C ALA A 94 -26.20 -7.79 3.37
N ALA A 95 -27.47 -7.42 3.18
CA ALA A 95 -28.62 -8.20 3.64
C ALA A 95 -28.68 -9.59 2.98
N LEU A 96 -28.52 -9.65 1.66
CA LEU A 96 -28.47 -10.91 0.92
C LEU A 96 -27.31 -11.80 1.39
N SER A 97 -26.13 -11.19 1.54
CA SER A 97 -24.94 -11.87 2.03
C SER A 97 -25.19 -12.47 3.41
N TYR A 98 -25.75 -11.68 4.35
CA TYR A 98 -26.06 -12.11 5.70
C TYR A 98 -27.09 -13.24 5.74
N VAL A 99 -28.20 -13.12 5.01
CA VAL A 99 -29.24 -14.17 4.96
C VAL A 99 -28.68 -15.48 4.43
N VAL A 100 -27.84 -15.42 3.39
CA VAL A 100 -27.18 -16.63 2.86
C VAL A 100 -26.14 -17.17 3.83
N SER A 101 -25.46 -16.31 4.58
CA SER A 101 -24.58 -16.75 5.65
C SER A 101 -25.33 -17.53 6.73
N LEU A 102 -26.59 -17.20 7.07
CA LEU A 102 -27.37 -17.96 8.06
C LEU A 102 -27.54 -19.46 7.70
N LEU A 103 -27.41 -19.82 6.41
CA LEU A 103 -27.43 -21.20 5.92
C LEU A 103 -26.05 -21.88 5.99
N GLU A 104 -25.23 -21.51 6.96
CA GLU A 104 -23.86 -22.01 7.09
C GLU A 104 -23.79 -23.53 7.28
N ILE A 105 -22.89 -24.17 6.55
CA ILE A 105 -22.71 -25.64 6.57
C ILE A 105 -21.31 -25.95 7.09
N ALA A 106 -21.21 -26.82 8.09
CA ALA A 106 -19.93 -27.37 8.51
C ALA A 106 -19.51 -28.47 7.52
N ILE A 107 -18.44 -28.24 6.77
CA ILE A 107 -17.95 -29.20 5.76
C ILE A 107 -17.30 -30.43 6.44
N PHE A 108 -16.65 -30.20 7.58
CA PHE A 108 -15.93 -31.23 8.33
C PHE A 108 -16.51 -31.37 9.75
N PRO A 109 -17.74 -31.90 9.89
CA PRO A 109 -18.39 -32.00 11.20
C PRO A 109 -17.69 -32.98 12.15
N SER A 110 -16.90 -33.91 11.63
CA SER A 110 -16.24 -34.98 12.40
C SER A 110 -14.72 -34.80 12.56
N THR A 111 -14.18 -33.61 12.31
CA THR A 111 -12.74 -33.34 12.44
C THR A 111 -12.47 -32.30 13.53
N PRO A 112 -11.22 -32.15 13.99
CA PRO A 112 -10.82 -31.08 14.91
C PRO A 112 -11.12 -29.65 14.40
N ALA A 113 -11.45 -29.52 13.10
CA ALA A 113 -11.82 -28.29 12.42
C ALA A 113 -13.34 -28.03 12.37
N PHE A 114 -14.15 -28.67 13.23
CA PHE A 114 -15.62 -28.52 13.25
C PHE A 114 -16.12 -27.08 13.38
N PHE A 115 -15.29 -26.19 13.96
CA PHE A 115 -15.57 -24.77 14.13
C PHE A 115 -15.55 -23.97 12.81
N LEU A 116 -14.99 -24.53 11.74
CA LEU A 116 -14.93 -23.89 10.42
C LEU A 116 -16.23 -24.10 9.64
N LYS A 117 -16.95 -23.01 9.41
CA LYS A 117 -18.24 -23.00 8.72
C LYS A 117 -18.17 -22.35 7.36
N LEU A 118 -18.77 -23.01 6.37
CA LEU A 118 -18.81 -22.55 5.00
C LEU A 118 -19.84 -21.43 4.88
N ASP A 119 -19.38 -20.29 4.39
CA ASP A 119 -20.20 -19.09 4.22
C ASP A 119 -20.29 -18.70 2.73
N LEU A 120 -21.44 -19.02 2.13
CA LEU A 120 -21.76 -18.68 0.74
C LEU A 120 -22.11 -17.20 0.57
N GLY A 121 -22.36 -16.46 1.66
CA GLY A 121 -22.62 -15.03 1.64
C GLY A 121 -21.47 -14.24 1.00
N ASN A 122 -20.23 -14.74 1.09
CA ASN A 122 -19.04 -14.14 0.50
C ASN A 122 -19.12 -13.95 -1.03
N VAL A 123 -19.99 -14.70 -1.70
CA VAL A 123 -20.29 -14.52 -3.13
C VAL A 123 -20.85 -13.12 -3.39
N PHE A 124 -21.80 -12.66 -2.57
CA PHE A 124 -22.41 -11.33 -2.71
C PHE A 124 -21.41 -10.21 -2.42
N ILE A 125 -20.50 -10.42 -1.47
CA ILE A 125 -19.41 -9.47 -1.16
C ILE A 125 -18.48 -9.29 -2.38
N LEU A 126 -18.13 -10.38 -3.07
CA LEU A 126 -17.34 -10.30 -4.30
C LEU A 126 -18.08 -9.61 -5.43
N LEU A 127 -19.37 -9.93 -5.61
CA LEU A 127 -20.19 -9.32 -6.66
C LEU A 127 -20.33 -7.81 -6.48
N ILE A 128 -20.61 -7.33 -5.27
CA ILE A 128 -20.66 -5.89 -5.00
C ILE A 128 -19.26 -5.25 -5.15
N GLY A 129 -18.22 -5.99 -4.79
CA GLY A 129 -16.83 -5.60 -4.99
C GLY A 129 -16.46 -5.38 -6.46
N PHE A 130 -16.93 -6.25 -7.36
CA PHE A 130 -16.76 -6.08 -8.80
C PHE A 130 -17.66 -4.98 -9.38
N LEU A 131 -18.85 -4.79 -8.82
CA LEU A 131 -19.82 -3.83 -9.32
C LEU A 131 -19.47 -2.39 -8.94
N LEU A 132 -19.10 -2.14 -7.69
CA LEU A 132 -18.88 -0.81 -7.15
C LEU A 132 -17.42 -0.50 -6.82
N GLY A 133 -16.60 -1.51 -6.52
CA GLY A 133 -15.19 -1.38 -6.19
C GLY A 133 -14.77 -2.14 -4.92
N PRO A 134 -13.45 -2.24 -4.67
CA PRO A 134 -12.90 -2.99 -3.54
C PRO A 134 -13.35 -2.43 -2.19
N VAL A 135 -13.46 -1.11 -2.06
CA VAL A 135 -13.78 -0.45 -0.79
C VAL A 135 -15.21 -0.77 -0.38
N GLU A 136 -16.13 -0.76 -1.34
CA GLU A 136 -17.54 -1.08 -1.12
C GLU A 136 -17.72 -2.55 -0.71
N GLY A 137 -16.95 -3.46 -1.31
CA GLY A 137 -16.93 -4.85 -0.88
C GLY A 137 -16.42 -5.03 0.56
N ILE A 138 -15.39 -4.29 0.97
CA ILE A 138 -14.88 -4.32 2.36
C ILE A 138 -15.93 -3.80 3.34
N ILE A 139 -16.61 -2.70 3.01
CA ILE A 139 -17.68 -2.15 3.85
C ILE A 139 -18.82 -3.16 4.00
N VAL A 140 -19.25 -3.79 2.90
CA VAL A 140 -20.31 -4.81 2.93
C VAL A 140 -19.87 -6.05 3.72
N CYS A 141 -18.61 -6.46 3.60
CA CYS A 141 -18.02 -7.53 4.41
C CYS A 141 -18.10 -7.19 5.90
N ALA A 142 -17.64 -6.01 6.30
CA ALA A 142 -17.67 -5.56 7.69
C ALA A 142 -19.10 -5.49 8.25
N ILE A 143 -20.05 -4.95 7.49
CA ILE A 143 -21.46 -4.89 7.90
C ILE A 143 -22.04 -6.30 8.09
N LYS A 144 -21.80 -7.20 7.14
CA LYS A 144 -22.29 -8.59 7.22
C LYS A 144 -21.76 -9.30 8.45
N GLU A 145 -20.46 -9.19 8.71
CA GLU A 145 -19.80 -9.86 9.83
C GLU A 145 -20.22 -9.24 11.16
N LEU A 146 -20.41 -7.92 11.23
CA LEU A 146 -20.97 -7.24 12.40
C LEU A 146 -22.38 -7.76 12.74
N LEU A 147 -23.22 -8.00 11.73
CA LEU A 147 -24.54 -8.62 11.93
C LEU A 147 -24.41 -10.07 12.40
N ARG A 148 -23.41 -10.81 11.89
CA ARG A 148 -23.17 -12.20 12.29
C ARG A 148 -22.78 -12.34 13.74
N ILE A 149 -22.00 -11.41 14.31
CA ILE A 149 -21.59 -11.42 15.72
C ILE A 149 -22.79 -11.56 16.66
N PHE A 150 -23.94 -10.95 16.34
CA PHE A 150 -25.15 -11.06 17.17
C PHE A 150 -25.86 -12.41 17.08
N THR A 151 -25.57 -13.20 16.05
CA THR A 151 -26.20 -14.51 15.80
C THR A 151 -25.26 -15.68 15.99
N SER A 152 -23.95 -15.44 16.03
CA SER A 152 -22.95 -16.48 16.15
C SER A 152 -22.56 -16.71 17.61
N GLY A 153 -22.31 -17.98 17.95
CA GLY A 153 -21.89 -18.40 19.30
C GLY A 153 -20.38 -18.28 19.56
N THR A 154 -19.63 -17.62 18.68
CA THR A 154 -18.15 -17.55 18.68
C THR A 154 -17.59 -16.38 19.50
N GLY A 155 -18.45 -15.53 20.07
CA GLY A 155 -18.03 -14.33 20.81
C GLY A 155 -17.39 -13.25 19.92
N GLY A 156 -17.61 -13.30 18.61
CA GLY A 156 -17.13 -12.31 17.64
C GLY A 156 -15.71 -12.54 17.11
N VAL A 157 -14.90 -13.39 17.73
CA VAL A 157 -13.51 -13.63 17.29
C VAL A 157 -13.47 -14.38 15.95
N GLY A 158 -14.38 -15.35 15.77
CA GLY A 158 -14.51 -16.09 14.51
C GLY A 158 -14.86 -15.17 13.33
N GLU A 159 -15.75 -14.22 13.55
CA GLU A 159 -16.19 -13.23 12.58
C GLU A 159 -15.05 -12.27 12.25
N LEU A 160 -14.27 -11.82 13.24
CA LEU A 160 -13.08 -11.02 13.01
C LEU A 160 -12.05 -11.75 12.13
N ALA A 161 -11.80 -13.03 12.42
CA ALA A 161 -10.94 -13.86 11.57
C ALA A 161 -11.53 -14.00 10.15
N ASN A 162 -12.84 -14.17 10.03
CA ASN A 162 -13.52 -14.28 8.73
C ASN A 162 -13.46 -12.97 7.94
N ILE A 163 -13.56 -11.79 8.59
CA ILE A 163 -13.36 -10.48 7.96
C ILE A 163 -11.96 -10.40 7.36
N LEU A 164 -10.92 -10.78 8.12
CA LEU A 164 -9.53 -10.73 7.65
C LEU A 164 -9.33 -11.62 6.42
N VAL A 165 -9.72 -12.89 6.52
CA VAL A 165 -9.59 -13.87 5.42
C VAL A 165 -10.38 -13.42 4.19
N THR A 166 -11.64 -13.00 4.39
CA THR A 166 -12.52 -12.59 3.29
C THR A 166 -12.05 -11.30 2.64
N THR A 167 -11.52 -10.35 3.41
CA THR A 167 -10.97 -9.09 2.87
C THR A 167 -9.71 -9.35 2.05
N SER A 168 -8.79 -10.18 2.55
CA SER A 168 -7.59 -10.58 1.80
C SER A 168 -7.94 -11.32 0.51
N PHE A 169 -8.96 -12.18 0.54
CA PHE A 169 -9.49 -12.85 -0.65
C PHE A 169 -10.10 -11.87 -1.65
N LEU A 170 -10.94 -10.94 -1.18
CA LEU A 170 -11.71 -9.99 -1.98
C LEU A 170 -10.82 -8.96 -2.67
N LEU A 171 -9.77 -8.49 -1.99
CA LEU A 171 -8.92 -7.39 -2.44
C LEU A 171 -8.27 -7.68 -3.78
N LEU A 172 -7.61 -8.83 -3.92
CA LEU A 172 -6.87 -9.17 -5.14
C LEU A 172 -7.75 -9.17 -6.40
N PRO A 173 -8.86 -9.93 -6.48
CA PRO A 173 -9.69 -9.98 -7.67
C PRO A 173 -10.41 -8.65 -7.93
N THR A 174 -10.88 -7.94 -6.91
CA THR A 174 -11.62 -6.67 -7.11
C THR A 174 -10.71 -5.52 -7.57
N VAL A 175 -9.48 -5.48 -7.06
CA VAL A 175 -8.48 -4.50 -7.51
C VAL A 175 -8.05 -4.82 -8.94
N MET A 176 -7.74 -6.08 -9.27
CA MET A 176 -7.38 -6.46 -10.64
C MET A 176 -8.51 -6.20 -11.64
N TYR A 177 -9.76 -6.46 -11.26
CA TYR A 177 -10.93 -6.16 -12.09
C TYR A 177 -11.10 -4.66 -12.36
N ARG A 178 -10.70 -3.80 -11.41
CA ARG A 178 -10.76 -2.34 -11.57
C ARG A 178 -9.80 -1.84 -12.64
N PHE A 179 -8.65 -2.47 -12.80
CA PHE A 179 -7.67 -2.13 -13.84
C PHE A 179 -8.05 -2.73 -15.19
N HIS A 180 -8.36 -4.02 -15.23
CA HIS A 180 -8.71 -4.72 -16.46
C HIS A 180 -9.98 -5.54 -16.29
N LYS A 181 -11.05 -5.09 -16.94
CA LYS A 181 -12.34 -5.78 -16.91
C LYS A 181 -12.29 -7.02 -17.79
N GLY A 182 -12.71 -8.15 -17.23
CA GLY A 182 -12.95 -9.37 -18.02
C GLY A 182 -12.61 -10.64 -17.26
N LEU A 183 -13.22 -11.76 -17.69
CA LEU A 183 -13.02 -13.06 -17.07
C LEU A 183 -11.56 -13.54 -17.13
N LYS A 184 -10.82 -13.15 -18.17
CA LYS A 184 -9.40 -13.50 -18.34
C LYS A 184 -8.52 -12.98 -17.19
N VAL A 185 -8.92 -11.89 -16.53
CA VAL A 185 -8.21 -11.29 -15.41
C VAL A 185 -8.80 -11.75 -14.06
N VAL A 186 -10.13 -11.90 -14.00
CA VAL A 186 -10.82 -12.33 -12.77
C VAL A 186 -10.46 -13.75 -12.38
N ILE A 187 -10.36 -14.69 -13.33
CA ILE A 187 -10.04 -16.09 -13.03
C ILE A 187 -8.67 -16.25 -12.35
N PRO A 188 -7.54 -15.78 -12.92
CA PRO A 188 -6.24 -15.93 -12.27
C PRO A 188 -6.15 -15.15 -10.96
N SER A 189 -6.81 -13.99 -10.85
CA SER A 189 -6.82 -13.23 -9.59
C SER A 189 -7.67 -13.88 -8.50
N LEU A 190 -8.73 -14.63 -8.83
CA LEU A 190 -9.45 -15.47 -7.87
C LEU A 190 -8.57 -16.62 -7.36
N VAL A 191 -7.81 -17.27 -8.25
CA VAL A 191 -6.86 -18.33 -7.85
C VAL A 191 -5.80 -17.77 -6.90
N GLY A 192 -5.17 -16.64 -7.24
CA GLY A 192 -4.23 -15.96 -6.35
C GLY A 192 -4.89 -15.54 -5.03
N GLY A 193 -6.13 -15.06 -5.09
CA GLY A 193 -6.91 -14.68 -3.91
C GLY A 193 -7.15 -15.87 -2.98
N CYS A 194 -7.49 -17.04 -3.52
CA CYS A 194 -7.69 -18.27 -2.75
C CYS A 194 -6.43 -18.64 -1.96
N LEU A 195 -5.25 -18.55 -2.59
CA LEU A 195 -3.97 -18.85 -1.93
C LEU A 195 -3.67 -17.86 -0.81
N ILE A 196 -3.82 -16.56 -1.08
CA ILE A 196 -3.62 -15.50 -0.07
C ILE A 196 -4.58 -15.70 1.11
N ALA A 197 -5.85 -15.95 0.82
CA ALA A 197 -6.88 -16.16 1.84
C ALA A 197 -6.58 -17.39 2.70
N SER A 198 -6.10 -18.46 2.10
CA SER A 198 -5.75 -19.70 2.81
C SER A 198 -4.55 -19.49 3.73
N GLY A 199 -3.51 -18.76 3.28
CA GLY A 199 -2.39 -18.36 4.13
C GLY A 199 -2.82 -17.44 5.27
N MET A 200 -3.66 -16.44 4.97
CA MET A 200 -4.23 -15.55 5.99
C MET A 200 -5.10 -16.29 7.00
N ALA A 201 -5.80 -17.34 6.58
CA ALA A 201 -6.59 -18.16 7.48
C ALA A 201 -5.71 -18.94 8.46
N LEU A 202 -4.57 -19.48 8.02
CA LEU A 202 -3.60 -20.12 8.92
C LEU A 202 -3.11 -19.13 9.98
N LEU A 203 -2.73 -17.91 9.57
CA LEU A 203 -2.28 -16.86 10.48
C LEU A 203 -3.38 -16.43 11.46
N ALA A 204 -4.58 -16.16 10.95
CA ALA A 204 -5.71 -15.74 11.79
C ALA A 204 -6.11 -16.83 12.81
N ASN A 205 -6.14 -18.10 12.40
CA ASN A 205 -6.44 -19.18 13.33
C ASN A 205 -5.34 -19.35 14.39
N ARG A 206 -4.06 -19.31 13.99
CA ARG A 206 -2.93 -19.52 14.89
C ARG A 206 -2.73 -18.40 15.92
N PHE A 207 -2.87 -17.15 15.50
CA PHE A 207 -2.50 -15.99 16.31
C PHE A 207 -3.70 -15.28 16.94
N ILE A 208 -4.89 -15.36 16.34
CA ILE A 208 -6.08 -14.67 16.83
C ILE A 208 -7.03 -15.69 17.47
N LEU A 209 -7.48 -16.67 16.69
CA LEU A 209 -8.57 -17.56 17.12
C LEU A 209 -8.16 -18.40 18.33
N PHE A 210 -7.09 -19.20 18.22
CA PHE A 210 -6.70 -20.09 19.31
C PHE A 210 -6.29 -19.35 20.59
N GLN A 211 -5.68 -18.17 20.45
CA GLN A 211 -5.30 -17.35 21.61
C GLN A 211 -6.53 -16.77 22.30
N ALA A 212 -7.49 -16.24 21.54
CA ALA A 212 -8.70 -15.66 22.10
C ALA A 212 -9.63 -16.70 22.74
N PHE A 213 -9.60 -17.95 22.27
CA PHE A 213 -10.30 -19.07 22.91
C PHE A 213 -9.55 -19.69 24.10
N GLY A 214 -8.38 -19.16 24.47
CA GLY A 214 -7.64 -19.61 25.65
C GLY A 214 -7.05 -21.01 25.53
N ILE A 215 -6.72 -21.46 24.31
CA ILE A 215 -6.09 -22.76 24.09
C ILE A 215 -4.68 -22.76 24.72
N ALA A 216 -4.43 -23.68 25.64
CA ALA A 216 -3.16 -23.75 26.38
C ALA A 216 -1.98 -24.17 25.49
N ASP A 217 -2.15 -25.22 24.69
CA ASP A 217 -1.14 -25.69 23.73
C ASP A 217 -1.48 -25.27 22.29
N VAL A 218 -1.24 -24.00 22.00
CA VAL A 218 -1.48 -23.46 20.66
C VAL A 218 -0.56 -24.07 19.59
N PRO A 219 0.75 -24.28 19.83
CA PRO A 219 1.61 -24.97 18.87
C PRO A 219 1.13 -26.39 18.52
N GLY A 220 0.82 -27.23 19.51
CA GLY A 220 0.36 -28.60 19.28
C GLY A 220 -0.99 -28.63 18.57
N THR A 221 -1.96 -27.85 19.04
CA THR A 221 -3.29 -27.75 18.39
C THR A 221 -3.16 -27.29 16.94
N PHE A 222 -2.28 -26.33 16.65
CA PHE A 222 -2.05 -25.91 15.27
C PHE A 222 -1.38 -26.99 14.43
N ALA A 223 -0.41 -27.73 14.96
CA ALA A 223 0.25 -28.83 14.24
C ALA A 223 -0.73 -29.93 13.81
N GLU A 224 -1.80 -30.16 14.59
CA GLU A 224 -2.86 -31.11 14.26
C GLU A 224 -3.92 -30.53 13.30
N THR A 225 -4.18 -29.21 13.37
CA THR A 225 -5.31 -28.58 12.67
C THR A 225 -4.94 -27.84 11.39
N TRP A 226 -3.67 -27.45 11.17
CA TRP A 226 -3.28 -26.56 10.07
C TRP A 226 -3.66 -27.12 8.69
N GLY A 227 -3.51 -28.43 8.48
CA GLY A 227 -3.88 -29.09 7.22
C GLY A 227 -5.37 -28.98 6.93
N TYR A 228 -6.21 -29.15 7.96
CA TYR A 228 -7.67 -28.99 7.85
C TYR A 228 -8.06 -27.53 7.62
N ILE A 229 -7.43 -26.58 8.31
CA ILE A 229 -7.65 -25.14 8.12
C ILE A 229 -7.33 -24.75 6.67
N LEU A 230 -6.19 -25.22 6.15
CA LEU A 230 -5.76 -24.94 4.78
C LEU A 230 -6.75 -25.54 3.78
N ALA A 231 -7.06 -26.83 3.90
CA ALA A 231 -7.98 -27.52 3.00
C ALA A 231 -9.38 -26.89 3.01
N PHE A 232 -9.91 -26.58 4.20
CA PHE A 232 -11.20 -25.93 4.36
C PHE A 232 -11.24 -24.57 3.66
N ASN A 233 -10.23 -23.72 3.88
CA ASN A 233 -10.23 -22.38 3.29
C ASN A 233 -10.07 -22.43 1.77
N LEU A 234 -9.25 -23.34 1.24
CA LEU A 234 -9.15 -23.57 -0.20
C LEU A 234 -10.48 -24.00 -0.80
N ILE A 235 -11.19 -24.94 -0.18
CA ILE A 235 -12.51 -25.39 -0.63
C ILE A 235 -13.51 -24.24 -0.57
N LYS A 236 -13.57 -23.53 0.56
CA LYS A 236 -14.47 -22.40 0.79
C LYS A 236 -14.27 -21.31 -0.27
N THR A 237 -13.04 -20.84 -0.46
CA THR A 237 -12.76 -19.75 -1.41
C THR A 237 -12.90 -20.19 -2.86
N SER A 238 -12.60 -21.46 -3.18
CA SER A 238 -12.81 -22.01 -4.52
C SER A 238 -14.29 -22.13 -4.87
N LEU A 239 -15.12 -22.60 -3.93
CA LEU A 239 -16.57 -22.68 -4.12
C LEU A 239 -17.18 -21.28 -4.29
N VAL A 240 -16.78 -20.33 -3.42
CA VAL A 240 -17.21 -18.93 -3.54
C VAL A 240 -16.76 -18.34 -4.87
N SER A 241 -15.53 -18.60 -5.32
CA SER A 241 -15.03 -18.17 -6.63
C SER A 241 -15.87 -18.72 -7.77
N LEU A 242 -16.16 -20.02 -7.76
CA LEU A 242 -16.96 -20.68 -8.79
C LEU A 242 -18.37 -20.10 -8.87
N LEU A 243 -19.05 -19.95 -7.74
CA LEU A 243 -20.39 -19.37 -7.66
C LEU A 243 -20.38 -17.91 -8.10
N THR A 244 -19.36 -17.15 -7.71
CA THR A 244 -19.18 -15.76 -8.15
C THR A 244 -19.01 -15.69 -9.66
N LEU A 245 -18.24 -16.56 -10.30
CA LEU A 245 -18.07 -16.59 -11.75
C LEU A 245 -19.37 -16.94 -12.48
N LEU A 246 -20.15 -17.90 -11.96
CA LEU A 246 -21.47 -18.27 -12.51
C LEU A 246 -22.46 -17.10 -12.45
N LEU A 247 -22.53 -16.42 -11.30
CA LEU A 247 -23.39 -15.25 -11.11
C LEU A 247 -22.89 -14.04 -11.90
N TYR A 248 -21.57 -13.84 -11.96
CA TYR A 248 -20.94 -12.78 -12.75
C TYR A 248 -21.30 -12.91 -14.23
N LYS A 249 -21.28 -14.13 -14.80
CA LYS A 249 -21.66 -14.32 -16.21
C LYS A 249 -23.10 -13.85 -16.46
N ARG A 250 -24.03 -14.19 -15.57
CA ARG A 250 -25.43 -13.71 -15.63
C ARG A 250 -25.55 -12.20 -15.41
N LEU A 251 -24.82 -11.65 -14.44
CA LEU A 251 -24.82 -10.22 -14.13
C LEU A 251 -24.19 -9.37 -15.25
N SER A 252 -23.10 -9.81 -15.87
CA SER A 252 -22.44 -9.07 -16.95
C SER A 252 -23.32 -8.98 -18.20
N LEU A 253 -24.13 -10.02 -18.47
CA LEU A 253 -25.14 -10.01 -19.53
C LEU A 253 -26.27 -9.03 -19.21
N PHE A 254 -26.71 -8.99 -17.95
CA PHE A 254 -27.75 -8.08 -17.48
C PHE A 254 -27.28 -6.61 -17.48
N LEU A 255 -26.05 -6.34 -17.02
CA LEU A 255 -25.44 -5.00 -17.04
C LEU A 255 -25.25 -4.50 -18.47
N LYS A 256 -24.75 -5.34 -19.40
CA LYS A 256 -24.63 -4.96 -20.81
C LYS A 256 -25.98 -4.57 -21.43
N LYS A 257 -27.06 -5.20 -21.02
CA LYS A 257 -28.43 -4.89 -21.48
C LYS A 257 -28.91 -3.52 -20.98
N MET A 258 -28.52 -3.09 -19.78
CA MET A 258 -29.05 -1.86 -19.18
C MET A 258 -28.26 -0.58 -19.49
N LYS A 259 -27.16 -0.65 -20.27
CA LYS A 259 -26.31 0.52 -20.61
C LYS A 259 -26.06 1.44 -19.40
N ILE A 260 -25.72 0.85 -18.25
CA ILE A 260 -25.18 1.55 -17.08
C ILE A 260 -23.66 1.40 -17.10
#